data_AF-G7SPT8-F1
#
_entry.id   AF-G7SPT8-F1
#
_cell.length_a   1.000
_cell.length_b   1.000
_cell.length_c   1.000
_cell.angle_alpha   90.00
_cell.angle_beta   90.00
_cell.angle_gamma   90.00
#
_symmetry.space_group_name_H-M   'P 1'
#
loop_
_entity.id
_entity.type
_entity.pdbx_description
1 polymer ?
#
loop_
_entity_poly.entity_id
_entity_poly.type
_entity_poly.pdbx_seq_one_letter_code
_entity_poly.pdbx_strand_id
1 'polypeptide(L)'
;MKEKEHFFYKIYNLGIIKFGCFTLKSGMNSPIYIDFRPIASRPDLLIKLSDLILKEVPYHVFELICGVPYAALPIATTLSLRSNIPLIIKRKENKGYGTKRMIEGIYKKGQNCLLIEDVITSGDSLLKTVIDLEKEGLIIKNILSILDREQGGIENLKNRGFNIRSLFRLGEILKMLKEKNLLKKEEIHIIQFFFKKKKLKNIQGKRISYEEKKEKISHPIGKKLLDIALKKQTNLIVSADLIYSEEILKLVNLIGDKICGLKIHVDIISDFSFSFIDSLKKISMEKKFLLFEDRKLCDVGPTNYLQLHYGIHKISSWADIITVHVLAGSESIQNLNIPSNMGVITISEMSSSGRLSDDNYIRKALNISLKNSKVIGTVAQRKVDDRLLLFTPGIHFSDSKENCRGNTYIHPNQAFIKNSSDFIIVGKAIYQSNNPKILAEKYRNSGWKAYENVLFKKNTLSKN
;
A
#
# COMPACT_ATOMS: atom_id res chain seq x y z
N MET A 1 36.14 -16.38 -8.99
CA MET A 1 35.24 -16.88 -7.92
C MET A 1 35.84 -16.70 -6.52
N LYS A 2 37.04 -17.23 -6.24
CA LYS A 2 37.71 -17.11 -4.90
C LYS A 2 37.92 -15.66 -4.41
N GLU A 3 38.30 -14.73 -5.28
CA GLU A 3 38.53 -13.32 -4.92
C GLU A 3 37.25 -12.61 -4.46
N LYS A 4 36.16 -12.79 -5.22
CA LYS A 4 34.83 -12.25 -4.94
C LYS A 4 34.26 -12.82 -3.64
N GLU A 5 34.49 -14.10 -3.40
CA GLU A 5 34.10 -14.76 -2.16
C GLU A 5 34.89 -14.26 -0.94
N HIS A 6 36.21 -14.11 -1.06
CA HIS A 6 37.04 -13.55 0.00
C HIS A 6 36.62 -12.10 0.35
N PHE A 7 36.32 -11.29 -0.68
CA PHE A 7 35.78 -9.95 -0.48
C PHE A 7 34.43 -9.97 0.26
N PHE A 8 33.52 -10.88 -0.13
CA PHE A 8 32.23 -11.03 0.53
C PHE A 8 32.37 -11.28 2.04
N TYR A 9 33.26 -12.17 2.47
CA TYR A 9 33.44 -12.43 3.91
C TYR A 9 33.98 -11.21 4.66
N LYS A 10 34.85 -10.39 4.04
CA LYS A 10 35.32 -9.16 4.67
C LYS A 10 34.19 -8.15 4.89
N ILE A 11 33.30 -7.97 3.90
CA ILE A 11 32.15 -7.08 4.07
C ILE A 11 31.09 -7.64 5.03
N TYR A 12 30.94 -8.97 5.07
CA TYR A 12 30.07 -9.63 6.04
C TYR A 12 30.54 -9.36 7.48
N ASN A 13 31.84 -9.52 7.75
CA ASN A 13 32.44 -9.23 9.06
C ASN A 13 32.36 -7.74 9.46
N LEU A 14 32.25 -6.83 8.48
CA LEU A 14 31.99 -5.41 8.73
C LEU A 14 30.53 -5.12 9.13
N GLY A 15 29.66 -6.13 9.13
CA GLY A 15 28.25 -6.00 9.47
C GLY A 15 27.41 -5.35 8.37
N ILE A 16 27.86 -5.38 7.11
CA ILE A 16 27.07 -4.91 5.95
C ILE A 16 25.79 -5.72 5.81
N ILE A 17 25.83 -7.01 6.14
CA ILE A 17 24.70 -7.91 6.09
C ILE A 17 24.49 -8.46 7.50
N LYS A 18 23.28 -8.24 8.04
CA LYS A 18 22.89 -8.73 9.37
C LYS A 18 21.63 -9.58 9.26
N PHE A 19 21.58 -10.64 10.06
CA PHE A 19 20.46 -11.56 10.15
C PHE A 19 19.78 -11.44 11.52
N GLY A 20 18.46 -11.61 11.54
CA GLY A 20 17.64 -11.33 12.72
C GLY A 20 16.35 -10.59 12.37
N CYS A 21 15.62 -10.13 13.38
CA CYS A 21 14.36 -9.42 13.16
C CYS A 21 14.62 -7.90 13.06
N PHE A 22 14.56 -7.34 11.85
CA PHE A 22 14.77 -5.91 11.62
C PHE A 22 13.51 -5.23 11.13
N THR A 23 13.14 -4.11 11.75
CA THR A 23 12.08 -3.25 11.22
C THR A 23 12.64 -2.32 10.14
N LEU A 24 12.21 -2.51 8.90
CA LEU A 24 12.59 -1.66 7.77
C LEU A 24 11.95 -0.26 7.89
N LYS A 25 12.45 0.73 7.12
CA LYS A 25 11.78 2.05 6.97
C LYS A 25 10.31 1.96 6.54
N SER A 26 9.91 0.84 5.94
CA SER A 26 8.53 0.53 5.59
C SER A 26 7.68 0.01 6.76
N GLY A 27 8.22 -0.14 7.96
CA GLY A 27 7.56 -0.74 9.13
C GLY A 27 7.39 -2.26 9.07
N MET A 28 7.95 -2.92 8.07
CA MET A 28 7.91 -4.39 7.93
C MET A 28 9.09 -5.02 8.66
N ASN A 29 8.85 -6.15 9.31
CA ASN A 29 9.95 -6.99 9.79
C ASN A 29 10.59 -7.72 8.61
N SER A 30 11.91 -7.68 8.54
CA SER A 30 12.74 -8.35 7.56
C SER A 30 13.73 -9.25 8.30
N PRO A 31 13.90 -10.52 7.89
CA PRO A 31 14.86 -11.44 8.50
C PRO A 31 16.33 -11.07 8.17
N ILE A 32 16.51 -10.10 7.27
CA ILE A 32 17.79 -9.61 6.80
C ILE A 32 17.79 -8.09 6.73
N TYR A 33 18.87 -7.47 7.18
CA TYR A 33 19.18 -6.06 7.02
C TYR A 33 20.49 -5.91 6.26
N ILE A 34 20.49 -5.06 5.24
CA ILE A 34 21.65 -4.80 4.38
C ILE A 34 21.88 -3.31 4.36
N ASP A 35 23.11 -2.89 4.67
CA ASP A 35 23.53 -1.50 4.69
C ASP A 35 25.00 -1.39 4.30
N PHE A 36 25.28 -0.83 3.12
CA PHE A 36 26.65 -0.68 2.63
C PHE A 36 27.39 0.53 3.19
N ARG A 37 26.73 1.44 3.91
CA ARG A 37 27.38 2.66 4.45
C ARG A 37 28.65 2.41 5.27
N PRO A 38 28.75 1.34 6.10
CA PRO A 38 29.99 1.06 6.85
C PRO A 38 31.23 0.86 5.96
N ILE A 39 31.06 0.46 4.69
CA ILE A 39 32.21 0.29 3.78
C ILE A 39 32.95 1.61 3.52
N ALA A 40 32.28 2.75 3.68
CA ALA A 40 32.88 4.07 3.54
C ALA A 40 34.06 4.29 4.50
N SER A 41 34.05 3.60 5.65
CA SER A 41 35.12 3.64 6.65
C SER A 41 36.26 2.66 6.37
N ARG A 42 36.26 1.99 5.21
CA ARG A 42 37.23 0.96 4.82
C ARG A 42 37.78 1.20 3.41
N PRO A 43 38.79 2.10 3.26
CA PRO A 43 39.40 2.42 1.96
C PRO A 43 39.93 1.18 1.22
N ASP A 44 40.50 0.22 1.95
CA ASP A 44 40.99 -1.04 1.40
C ASP A 44 39.87 -1.87 0.74
N LEU A 45 38.68 -1.89 1.34
CA LEU A 45 37.52 -2.59 0.80
C LEU A 45 36.86 -1.82 -0.34
N LEU A 46 36.84 -0.49 -0.29
CA LEU A 46 36.35 0.33 -1.40
C LEU A 46 37.19 0.12 -2.66
N ILE A 47 38.52 0.16 -2.54
CA ILE A 47 39.44 -0.09 -3.67
C ILE A 47 39.17 -1.48 -4.25
N LYS A 48 39.09 -2.49 -3.38
CA LYS A 48 38.85 -3.87 -3.82
C LYS A 48 37.49 -4.04 -4.50
N LEU A 49 36.46 -3.38 -3.98
CA LEU A 49 35.13 -3.38 -4.59
C LEU A 49 35.15 -2.74 -5.97
N SER A 50 35.80 -1.58 -6.13
CA SER A 50 35.95 -0.93 -7.43
C SER A 50 36.71 -1.81 -8.43
N ASP A 51 37.79 -2.48 -8.02
CA ASP A 51 38.52 -3.42 -8.88
C ASP A 51 37.63 -4.60 -9.33
N LEU A 52 36.77 -5.12 -8.44
CA LEU A 52 35.81 -6.16 -8.80
C LEU A 52 34.75 -5.64 -9.77
N ILE A 53 34.25 -4.41 -9.56
CA ILE A 53 33.27 -3.78 -10.45
C ILE A 53 33.85 -3.58 -11.84
N LEU A 54 35.08 -3.06 -11.96
CA LEU A 54 35.71 -2.79 -13.25
C LEU A 54 35.94 -4.05 -14.11
N LYS A 55 36.02 -5.23 -13.48
CA LYS A 55 36.06 -6.52 -14.18
C LYS A 55 34.69 -6.94 -14.75
N GLU A 56 33.59 -6.42 -14.19
CA GLU A 56 32.22 -6.83 -14.51
C GLU A 56 31.54 -5.91 -15.52
N VAL A 57 32.10 -4.73 -15.82
CA VAL A 57 31.52 -3.77 -16.76
C VAL A 57 32.56 -3.29 -17.78
N PRO A 58 32.17 -3.09 -19.05
CA PRO A 58 33.05 -2.48 -20.06
C PRO A 58 33.15 -0.97 -19.82
N TYR A 59 33.87 -0.57 -18.76
CA TYR A 59 33.77 0.79 -18.20
C TYR A 59 34.23 1.90 -19.16
N HIS A 60 35.08 1.60 -20.14
CA HIS A 60 35.56 2.55 -21.15
C HIS A 60 34.46 3.17 -22.02
N VAL A 61 33.24 2.62 -22.02
CA VAL A 61 32.11 3.18 -22.77
C VAL A 61 31.36 4.28 -22.02
N PHE A 62 31.73 4.54 -20.75
CA PHE A 62 31.07 5.53 -19.91
C PHE A 62 31.90 6.80 -19.80
N GLU A 63 31.23 7.93 -19.94
CA GLU A 63 31.83 9.26 -19.80
C GLU A 63 31.62 9.82 -18.40
N LEU A 64 30.64 9.32 -17.66
CA LEU A 64 30.30 9.74 -16.31
C LEU A 64 29.95 8.54 -15.43
N ILE A 65 30.20 8.66 -14.14
CA ILE A 65 29.70 7.75 -13.10
C ILE A 65 28.78 8.55 -12.18
N CYS A 66 27.66 7.96 -11.77
CA CYS A 66 26.76 8.54 -10.77
C CYS A 66 26.48 7.52 -9.67
N GLY A 67 26.68 7.89 -8.40
CA GLY A 67 26.32 7.06 -7.25
C GLY A 67 24.99 7.49 -6.63
N VAL A 68 24.08 6.55 -6.40
CA VAL A 68 22.82 6.83 -5.67
C VAL A 68 23.12 7.17 -4.19
N PRO A 69 22.64 8.31 -3.67
CA PRO A 69 22.96 8.72 -2.29
C PRO A 69 22.30 7.86 -1.20
N TYR A 70 22.94 7.63 -0.05
CA TYR A 70 24.34 7.98 0.30
C TYR A 70 25.28 6.76 0.21
N ALA A 71 24.72 5.54 0.20
CA ALA A 71 25.50 4.32 0.34
C ALA A 71 26.37 4.01 -0.90
N ALA A 72 25.87 4.29 -2.10
CA ALA A 72 26.62 4.06 -3.33
C ALA A 72 27.58 5.20 -3.68
N LEU A 73 27.49 6.37 -3.03
CA LEU A 73 28.32 7.53 -3.34
C LEU A 73 29.82 7.29 -3.06
N PRO A 74 30.25 6.76 -1.89
CA PRO A 74 31.65 6.38 -1.67
C PRO A 74 32.16 5.36 -2.69
N ILE A 75 31.31 4.40 -3.07
CA ILE A 75 31.64 3.33 -4.03
C ILE A 75 31.86 3.93 -5.42
N ALA A 76 30.95 4.79 -5.87
CA ALA A 76 31.05 5.52 -7.13
C ALA A 76 32.27 6.45 -7.17
N THR A 77 32.58 7.09 -6.04
CA THR A 77 33.77 7.96 -5.90
C THR A 77 35.05 7.16 -6.08
N THR A 78 35.19 6.01 -5.40
CA THR A 78 36.37 5.16 -5.58
C THR A 78 36.42 4.58 -6.99
N LEU A 79 35.29 4.21 -7.59
CA LEU A 79 35.24 3.73 -8.97
C LEU A 79 35.75 4.79 -9.96
N SER A 80 35.30 6.04 -9.81
CA SER A 80 35.75 7.19 -10.59
C SER A 80 37.26 7.38 -10.51
N LEU A 81 37.84 7.34 -9.30
CA LEU A 81 39.28 7.43 -9.09
C LEU A 81 40.05 6.27 -9.74
N ARG A 82 39.50 5.04 -9.70
CA ARG A 82 40.16 3.85 -10.24
C ARG A 82 40.08 3.75 -11.76
N SER A 83 39.02 4.29 -12.37
CA SER A 83 38.80 4.22 -13.82
C SER A 83 39.14 5.51 -14.57
N ASN A 84 39.46 6.58 -13.85
CA ASN A 84 39.62 7.94 -14.38
C ASN A 84 38.39 8.43 -15.16
N ILE A 85 37.18 8.05 -14.73
CA ILE A 85 35.91 8.52 -15.30
C ILE A 85 35.30 9.55 -14.35
N PRO A 86 34.93 10.76 -14.79
CA PRO A 86 34.36 11.78 -13.92
C PRO A 86 33.12 11.34 -13.14
N LEU A 87 33.04 11.74 -11.87
CA LEU A 87 31.89 11.52 -11.00
C LEU A 87 30.91 12.71 -11.06
N ILE A 88 29.62 12.40 -11.20
CA ILE A 88 28.52 13.31 -10.87
C ILE A 88 27.76 12.79 -9.65
N ILE A 89 27.14 13.70 -8.90
CA ILE A 89 26.49 13.38 -7.63
C ILE A 89 25.02 13.78 -7.73
N LYS A 90 24.12 12.80 -7.66
CA LYS A 90 22.70 13.07 -7.43
C LYS A 90 22.50 13.52 -5.99
N ARG A 91 21.66 14.51 -5.74
CA ARG A 91 21.25 14.89 -4.38
C ARG A 91 20.06 14.07 -3.92
N LYS A 92 19.93 13.89 -2.60
CA LYS A 92 18.74 13.28 -1.98
C LYS A 92 17.61 14.29 -1.78
N GLU A 93 17.96 15.55 -1.52
CA GLU A 93 17.04 16.63 -1.15
C GLU A 93 17.29 17.88 -2.03
N ASN A 94 16.20 18.53 -2.44
CA ASN A 94 16.23 19.82 -3.15
C ASN A 94 16.66 20.93 -2.19
N LYS A 95 17.58 21.80 -2.62
CA LYS A 95 17.78 23.08 -1.93
C LYS A 95 16.63 24.03 -2.33
N GLY A 96 16.01 24.68 -1.34
CA GLY A 96 15.03 25.75 -1.56
C GLY A 96 15.63 27.04 -2.12
N TYR A 97 16.96 27.16 -2.17
CA TYR A 97 17.73 28.36 -2.53
C TYR A 97 18.95 28.00 -3.41
N GLY A 98 19.37 28.90 -4.30
CA GLY A 98 20.47 28.68 -5.27
C GLY A 98 20.00 28.13 -6.63
N THR A 99 20.88 27.42 -7.35
CA THR A 99 20.63 26.91 -8.73
C THR A 99 19.54 25.83 -8.84
N LYS A 100 18.97 25.36 -7.71
CA LYS A 100 17.92 24.33 -7.61
C LYS A 100 18.23 23.00 -8.33
N ARG A 101 19.50 22.74 -8.67
CA ARG A 101 19.90 21.53 -9.40
C ARG A 101 19.90 20.30 -8.50
N MET A 102 19.38 19.19 -9.02
CA MET A 102 19.36 17.88 -8.36
C MET A 102 20.65 17.07 -8.59
N ILE A 103 21.48 17.47 -9.56
CA ILE A 103 22.72 16.81 -9.94
C ILE A 103 23.86 17.83 -9.84
N GLU A 104 24.91 17.45 -9.12
CA GLU A 104 26.13 18.22 -8.92
C GLU A 104 27.27 17.61 -9.76
N GLY A 105 28.18 18.45 -10.23
CA GLY A 105 29.32 18.06 -11.07
C GLY A 105 29.29 18.72 -12.45
N ILE A 106 30.29 18.41 -13.26
CA ILE A 106 30.44 18.95 -14.62
C ILE A 106 29.99 17.88 -15.62
N TYR A 107 28.97 18.18 -16.40
CA TYR A 107 28.40 17.27 -17.39
C TYR A 107 27.84 18.02 -18.61
N LYS A 108 27.70 17.30 -19.72
CA LYS A 108 27.10 17.76 -20.97
C LYS A 108 25.93 16.85 -21.34
N LYS A 109 24.96 17.40 -22.07
CA LYS A 109 23.85 16.61 -22.61
C LYS A 109 24.39 15.57 -23.60
N GLY A 110 23.77 14.39 -23.61
CA GLY A 110 24.14 13.26 -24.47
C GLY A 110 25.22 12.35 -23.89
N GLN A 111 25.82 12.68 -22.74
CA GLN A 111 26.87 11.84 -22.16
C GLN A 111 26.31 10.53 -21.59
N ASN A 112 27.03 9.44 -21.85
CA ASN A 112 26.70 8.12 -21.31
C ASN A 112 27.16 7.99 -19.86
N CYS A 113 26.22 7.77 -18.94
CA CYS A 113 26.50 7.67 -17.51
C CYS A 113 26.22 6.27 -16.95
N LEU A 114 27.18 5.72 -16.21
CA LEU A 114 27.03 4.50 -15.42
C LEU A 114 26.44 4.85 -14.04
N LEU A 115 25.27 4.29 -13.74
CA LEU A 115 24.62 4.46 -12.45
C LEU A 115 24.99 3.33 -11.48
N ILE A 116 25.47 3.70 -10.29
CA ILE A 116 25.88 2.78 -9.23
C ILE A 116 24.85 2.80 -8.09
N GLU A 117 24.36 1.64 -7.71
CA GLU A 117 23.44 1.40 -6.60
C GLU A 117 24.05 0.39 -5.63
N ASP A 118 23.78 0.52 -4.32
CA ASP A 118 24.30 -0.44 -3.34
C ASP A 118 23.44 -1.72 -3.30
N VAL A 119 22.13 -1.56 -3.18
CA VAL A 119 21.20 -2.68 -3.00
C VAL A 119 19.94 -2.49 -3.84
N ILE A 120 19.61 -3.50 -4.65
CA ILE A 120 18.35 -3.53 -5.41
C ILE A 120 17.30 -4.37 -4.70
N THR A 121 16.08 -3.81 -4.63
CA THR A 121 14.86 -4.48 -4.17
C THR A 121 13.83 -4.59 -5.31
N SER A 122 12.92 -3.62 -5.43
CA SER A 122 11.95 -3.51 -6.54
C SER A 122 12.44 -2.65 -7.71
N GLY A 123 13.48 -1.85 -7.50
CA GLY A 123 14.03 -0.92 -8.49
C GLY A 123 13.38 0.47 -8.52
N ASP A 124 12.33 0.72 -7.71
CA ASP A 124 11.56 1.97 -7.79
C ASP A 124 12.37 3.23 -7.44
N SER A 125 13.26 3.14 -6.43
CA SER A 125 14.12 4.26 -6.02
C SER A 125 15.13 4.60 -7.11
N LEU A 126 15.67 3.56 -7.75
CA LEU A 126 16.65 3.68 -8.81
C LEU A 126 16.03 4.31 -10.07
N LEU A 127 14.81 3.91 -10.42
CA LEU A 127 14.03 4.51 -11.52
C LEU A 127 13.82 6.01 -11.35
N LYS A 128 13.54 6.48 -10.13
CA LYS A 128 13.44 7.92 -9.85
C LYS A 128 14.74 8.65 -10.17
N THR A 129 15.88 8.07 -9.76
CA THR A 129 17.20 8.64 -10.08
C THR A 129 17.49 8.64 -11.57
N VAL A 130 17.12 7.58 -12.29
CA VAL A 130 17.24 7.55 -13.75
C VAL A 130 16.46 8.70 -14.39
N ILE A 131 15.19 8.87 -14.01
CA ILE A 131 14.33 9.97 -14.51
C ILE A 131 14.97 11.34 -14.23
N ASP A 132 15.53 11.54 -13.04
CA ASP A 132 16.18 12.80 -12.67
C ASP A 132 17.42 13.07 -13.55
N LEU A 133 18.22 12.05 -13.86
CA LEU A 133 19.41 12.16 -14.73
C LEU A 133 19.04 12.37 -16.20
N GLU A 134 18.03 11.65 -16.69
CA GLU A 134 17.54 11.79 -18.07
C GLU A 134 16.94 13.19 -18.33
N LYS A 135 16.30 13.81 -17.33
CA LYS A 135 15.81 15.20 -17.42
C LYS A 135 16.94 16.21 -17.65
N GLU A 136 18.13 15.94 -17.12
CA GLU A 136 19.33 16.75 -17.36
C GLU A 136 20.00 16.44 -18.72
N GLY A 137 19.41 15.51 -19.50
CA GLY A 137 19.88 15.12 -20.83
C GLY A 137 20.99 14.07 -20.82
N LEU A 138 21.18 13.35 -19.72
CA LEU A 138 22.15 12.26 -19.61
C LEU A 138 21.56 10.94 -20.13
N ILE A 139 22.39 10.09 -20.72
CA ILE A 139 21.97 8.79 -21.23
C ILE A 139 22.27 7.71 -20.18
N ILE A 140 21.21 7.16 -19.57
CA ILE A 140 21.33 6.10 -18.55
C ILE A 140 20.86 4.76 -19.12
N LYS A 141 21.76 4.03 -19.77
CA LYS A 141 21.46 2.67 -20.26
C LYS A 141 21.99 1.55 -19.36
N ASN A 142 23.04 1.83 -18.58
CA ASN A 142 23.74 0.81 -17.81
C ASN A 142 23.70 1.12 -16.33
N ILE A 143 23.35 0.12 -15.54
CA ILE A 143 23.24 0.21 -14.09
C ILE A 143 24.02 -0.95 -13.46
N LEU A 144 24.79 -0.64 -12.42
CA LEU A 144 25.45 -1.65 -11.61
C LEU A 144 25.00 -1.56 -10.15
N SER A 145 24.54 -2.70 -9.63
CA SER A 145 24.21 -2.88 -8.22
C SER A 145 25.28 -3.72 -7.53
N ILE A 146 25.57 -3.43 -6.26
CA ILE A 146 26.46 -4.31 -5.48
C ILE A 146 25.73 -5.58 -5.07
N LEU A 147 24.48 -5.49 -4.62
CA LEU A 147 23.68 -6.64 -4.21
C LEU A 147 22.26 -6.59 -4.76
N ASP A 148 21.85 -7.65 -5.45
CA ASP A 148 20.44 -7.90 -5.78
C ASP A 148 19.79 -8.77 -4.70
N ARG A 149 18.68 -8.28 -4.12
CA ARG A 149 17.86 -9.04 -3.16
C ARG A 149 16.97 -10.10 -3.82
N GLU A 150 17.00 -10.21 -5.15
CA GLU A 150 16.23 -11.16 -5.96
C GLU A 150 14.71 -11.01 -5.77
N GLN A 151 14.28 -9.76 -5.60
CA GLN A 151 12.89 -9.37 -5.33
C GLN A 151 12.15 -8.82 -6.58
N GLY A 152 12.69 -9.07 -7.77
CA GLY A 152 12.08 -8.64 -9.04
C GLY A 152 12.59 -7.31 -9.60
N GLY A 153 13.51 -6.63 -8.90
CA GLY A 153 14.02 -5.32 -9.31
C GLY A 153 14.85 -5.37 -10.60
N ILE A 154 15.70 -6.39 -10.74
CA ILE A 154 16.50 -6.62 -11.95
C ILE A 154 15.60 -6.83 -13.17
N GLU A 155 14.59 -7.70 -13.06
CA GLU A 155 13.65 -7.98 -14.15
C GLU A 155 12.81 -6.74 -14.50
N ASN A 156 12.33 -5.98 -13.50
CA ASN A 156 11.57 -4.74 -13.72
C ASN A 156 12.38 -3.70 -14.52
N LEU A 157 13.66 -3.55 -14.20
CA LEU A 157 14.55 -2.62 -14.90
C LEU A 157 14.90 -3.11 -16.31
N LYS A 158 15.16 -4.41 -16.49
CA LYS A 158 15.40 -4.99 -17.81
C LYS A 158 14.19 -4.82 -18.75
N ASN A 159 12.98 -5.04 -18.23
CA ASN A 159 11.74 -4.86 -19.00
C ASN A 159 11.52 -3.41 -19.46
N ARG A 160 12.23 -2.44 -18.86
CA ARG A 160 12.20 -1.02 -19.23
C ARG A 160 13.39 -0.62 -20.11
N GLY A 161 14.18 -1.59 -20.59
CA GLY A 161 15.29 -1.36 -21.51
C GLY A 161 16.64 -1.07 -20.84
N PHE A 162 16.78 -1.21 -19.52
CA PHE A 162 18.06 -1.00 -18.83
C PHE A 162 18.93 -2.26 -18.82
N ASN A 163 20.22 -2.07 -19.10
CA ASN A 163 21.26 -3.08 -18.93
C ASN A 163 21.73 -3.06 -17.47
N ILE A 164 21.22 -4.00 -16.69
CA ILE A 164 21.56 -4.07 -15.26
C ILE A 164 22.35 -5.31 -14.89
N ARG A 165 23.40 -5.09 -14.10
CA ARG A 165 24.26 -6.14 -13.52
C ARG A 165 24.28 -6.00 -11.99
N SER A 166 24.41 -7.12 -11.29
CA SER A 166 24.63 -7.14 -9.85
C SER A 166 25.92 -7.90 -9.55
N LEU A 167 26.75 -7.34 -8.67
CA LEU A 167 27.97 -8.03 -8.23
C LEU A 167 27.58 -9.26 -7.40
N PHE A 168 26.64 -9.16 -6.47
CA PHE A 168 26.17 -10.28 -5.68
C PHE A 168 24.67 -10.49 -5.86
N ARG A 169 24.22 -11.74 -5.78
CA ARG A 169 22.80 -12.09 -5.61
C ARG A 169 22.54 -12.65 -4.22
N LEU A 170 21.35 -12.41 -3.68
CA LEU A 170 20.97 -12.90 -2.36
C LEU A 170 21.11 -14.43 -2.23
N GLY A 171 20.67 -15.18 -3.22
CA GLY A 171 20.81 -16.64 -3.25
C GLY A 171 22.28 -17.10 -3.23
N GLU A 172 23.16 -16.38 -3.91
CA GLU A 172 24.61 -16.66 -3.91
C GLU A 172 25.21 -16.44 -2.52
N ILE A 173 24.92 -15.30 -1.89
CA ILE A 173 25.49 -14.99 -0.56
C ILE A 173 24.97 -15.93 0.52
N LEU A 174 23.70 -16.38 0.44
CA LEU A 174 23.14 -17.36 1.37
C LEU A 174 23.82 -18.73 1.22
N LYS A 175 24.18 -19.11 -0.01
CA LYS A 175 24.94 -20.34 -0.27
C LYS A 175 26.35 -20.27 0.33
N MET A 176 27.05 -19.15 0.12
CA MET A 176 28.41 -18.94 0.67
C MET A 176 28.42 -18.98 2.20
N LEU A 177 27.44 -18.33 2.85
CA LEU A 177 27.31 -18.35 4.32
C LEU A 177 26.99 -19.74 4.86
N LYS A 178 26.20 -20.53 4.12
CA LYS A 178 25.92 -21.94 4.46
C LYS A 178 27.19 -22.78 4.43
N GLU A 179 27.99 -22.65 3.39
CA GLU A 179 29.24 -23.42 3.19
C GLU A 179 30.28 -23.13 4.29
N LYS A 180 30.25 -21.94 4.89
CA LYS A 180 31.10 -21.55 6.03
C LYS A 180 30.47 -21.78 7.41
N ASN A 181 29.29 -22.40 7.49
CA ASN A 181 28.53 -22.58 8.73
C ASN A 181 28.27 -21.26 9.49
N LEU A 182 28.19 -20.12 8.79
CA LEU A 182 27.88 -18.81 9.37
C LEU A 182 26.37 -18.56 9.50
N LEU A 183 25.54 -19.42 8.89
CA LEU A 183 24.09 -19.44 9.02
C LEU A 183 23.59 -20.87 9.15
N LYS A 184 22.63 -21.08 10.05
CA LYS A 184 21.96 -22.37 10.20
C LYS A 184 21.00 -22.64 9.03
N LYS A 185 20.73 -23.92 8.77
CA LYS A 185 19.80 -24.35 7.73
C LYS A 185 18.40 -23.78 7.94
N GLU A 186 17.93 -23.69 9.20
CA GLU A 186 16.62 -23.09 9.50
C GLU A 186 16.56 -21.60 9.15
N GLU A 187 17.61 -20.83 9.45
CA GLU A 187 17.68 -19.39 9.16
C GLU A 187 17.65 -19.12 7.65
N ILE A 188 18.41 -19.91 6.89
CA ILE A 188 18.39 -19.85 5.42
C ILE A 188 17.00 -20.16 4.88
N HIS A 189 16.33 -21.19 5.40
CA HIS A 189 14.95 -21.51 5.01
C HIS A 189 13.98 -20.36 5.33
N ILE A 190 14.09 -19.71 6.49
CA ILE A 190 13.26 -18.55 6.85
C ILE A 190 13.47 -17.39 5.87
N ILE A 191 14.73 -17.09 5.54
CA ILE A 191 15.09 -16.01 4.62
C ILE A 191 14.58 -16.33 3.21
N GLN A 192 14.86 -17.53 2.70
CA GLN A 192 14.38 -18.00 1.40
C GLN A 192 12.85 -18.00 1.35
N PHE A 193 12.17 -18.45 2.40
CA PHE A 193 10.72 -18.42 2.50
C PHE A 193 10.19 -16.98 2.49
N PHE A 194 10.81 -16.04 3.21
CA PHE A 194 10.43 -14.63 3.22
C PHE A 194 10.48 -14.01 1.82
N PHE A 195 11.54 -14.29 1.05
CA PHE A 195 11.69 -13.77 -0.31
C PHE A 195 10.85 -14.53 -1.35
N LYS A 196 10.66 -15.84 -1.17
CA LYS A 196 9.73 -16.64 -1.98
C LYS A 196 8.28 -16.19 -1.76
N LYS A 197 7.88 -15.86 -0.53
CA LYS A 197 6.57 -15.26 -0.19
C LYS A 197 6.37 -13.88 -0.82
N LYS A 198 7.46 -13.13 -1.08
CA LYS A 198 7.41 -11.89 -1.88
C LYS A 198 7.37 -12.13 -3.39
N LYS A 199 8.03 -13.15 -3.95
CA LYS A 199 7.80 -13.58 -5.35
C LYS A 199 6.38 -14.13 -5.56
N LEU A 200 5.81 -14.74 -4.52
CA LEU A 200 4.39 -15.14 -4.46
C LEU A 200 3.41 -13.96 -4.41
N LYS A 201 3.87 -12.69 -4.45
CA LYS A 201 2.99 -11.52 -4.65
C LYS A 201 2.50 -11.31 -6.09
N ASN A 202 2.61 -12.32 -6.95
CA ASN A 202 1.75 -12.48 -8.12
C ASN A 202 0.88 -13.75 -8.07
N ILE A 203 0.66 -14.32 -6.87
CA ILE A 203 -0.47 -15.22 -6.65
C ILE A 203 -1.57 -14.38 -6.01
N GLN A 204 -2.57 -14.01 -6.80
CA GLN A 204 -3.89 -13.66 -6.30
C GLN A 204 -4.34 -14.77 -5.34
N GLY A 205 -4.12 -14.58 -4.04
CA GLY A 205 -4.60 -15.54 -3.03
C GLY A 205 -6.11 -15.70 -3.21
N LYS A 206 -6.60 -16.95 -3.10
CA LYS A 206 -8.02 -17.28 -3.16
C LYS A 206 -8.82 -16.30 -2.29
N ARG A 207 -9.90 -15.72 -2.83
CA ARG A 207 -10.86 -14.97 -2.01
C ARG A 207 -11.51 -15.97 -1.06
N ILE A 208 -11.47 -15.67 0.23
CA ILE A 208 -12.16 -16.46 1.25
C ILE A 208 -13.63 -16.06 1.32
N SER A 209 -14.50 -16.97 1.78
CA SER A 209 -15.91 -16.68 1.97
C SER A 209 -16.13 -15.69 3.13
N TYR A 210 -17.34 -15.14 3.25
CA TYR A 210 -17.69 -14.28 4.39
C TYR A 210 -17.69 -15.04 5.72
N GLU A 211 -18.01 -16.33 5.70
CA GLU A 211 -17.89 -17.23 6.87
C GLU A 211 -16.44 -17.36 7.31
N GLU A 212 -15.53 -17.72 6.40
CA GLU A 212 -14.09 -17.79 6.68
C GLU A 212 -13.54 -16.41 7.12
N LYS A 213 -14.07 -15.33 6.55
CA LYS A 213 -13.66 -13.97 6.92
C LYS A 213 -14.14 -13.61 8.32
N LYS A 214 -15.34 -14.03 8.72
CA LYS A 214 -15.90 -13.83 10.05
C LYS A 214 -15.04 -14.46 11.14
N GLU A 215 -14.40 -15.60 10.86
CA GLU A 215 -13.46 -16.23 11.79
C GLU A 215 -12.18 -15.42 11.98
N LYS A 216 -11.73 -14.69 10.95
CA LYS A 216 -10.50 -13.88 10.99
C LYS A 216 -10.73 -12.46 11.55
N ILE A 217 -11.92 -11.90 11.41
CA ILE A 217 -12.26 -10.60 11.97
C ILE A 217 -12.45 -10.73 13.48
N SER A 218 -11.64 -10.02 14.27
CA SER A 218 -11.75 -10.04 15.74
C SER A 218 -12.90 -9.18 16.27
N HIS A 219 -13.18 -8.05 15.62
CA HIS A 219 -14.09 -7.04 16.15
C HIS A 219 -15.58 -7.43 16.04
N PRO A 220 -16.40 -7.29 17.10
CA PRO A 220 -17.82 -7.68 17.10
C PRO A 220 -18.65 -7.02 15.99
N ILE A 221 -18.44 -5.72 15.75
CA ILE A 221 -19.15 -4.99 14.69
C ILE A 221 -18.81 -5.50 13.29
N GLY A 222 -17.54 -5.89 13.05
CA GLY A 222 -17.16 -6.50 11.78
C GLY A 222 -17.84 -7.86 11.57
N LYS A 223 -17.96 -8.68 12.64
CA LYS A 223 -18.73 -9.93 12.60
C LYS A 223 -20.22 -9.69 12.37
N LYS A 224 -20.82 -8.73 13.08
CA LYS A 224 -22.23 -8.31 12.92
C LYS A 224 -22.54 -7.88 11.48
N LEU A 225 -21.64 -7.11 10.86
CA LEU A 225 -21.78 -6.68 9.47
C LEU A 225 -21.77 -7.87 8.49
N LEU A 226 -20.84 -8.82 8.69
CA LEU A 226 -20.79 -10.06 7.90
C LEU A 226 -22.03 -10.93 8.09
N ASP A 227 -22.56 -11.03 9.31
CA ASP A 227 -23.79 -11.76 9.61
C ASP A 227 -25.01 -11.17 8.91
N ILE A 228 -25.13 -9.84 8.92
CA ILE A 228 -26.16 -9.13 8.17
C ILE A 228 -26.01 -9.41 6.67
N ALA A 229 -24.78 -9.35 6.16
CA ALA A 229 -24.49 -9.56 4.75
C ALA A 229 -24.88 -10.97 4.29
N LEU A 230 -24.52 -11.99 5.07
CA LEU A 230 -24.86 -13.40 4.82
C LEU A 230 -26.38 -13.62 4.88
N LYS A 231 -27.02 -13.16 5.96
CA LYS A 231 -28.46 -13.39 6.18
C LYS A 231 -29.34 -12.71 5.14
N LYS A 232 -28.96 -11.52 4.68
CA LYS A 232 -29.73 -10.72 3.71
C LYS A 232 -29.22 -10.89 2.27
N GLN A 233 -28.16 -11.66 2.06
CA GLN A 233 -27.45 -11.76 0.78
C GLN A 233 -27.21 -10.37 0.18
N THR A 234 -26.55 -9.51 0.95
CA THR A 234 -26.25 -8.14 0.54
C THR A 234 -24.88 -7.70 1.02
N ASN A 235 -24.09 -7.19 0.09
CA ASN A 235 -22.83 -6.50 0.34
C ASN A 235 -22.90 -5.02 -0.07
N LEU A 236 -24.13 -4.51 -0.16
CA LEU A 236 -24.42 -3.13 -0.52
C LEU A 236 -24.49 -2.24 0.73
N ILE A 237 -23.72 -1.16 0.72
CA ILE A 237 -23.83 -0.03 1.62
C ILE A 237 -24.29 1.17 0.80
N VAL A 238 -25.27 1.91 1.29
CA VAL A 238 -25.76 3.12 0.61
C VAL A 238 -25.23 4.37 1.31
N SER A 239 -24.65 5.28 0.51
CA SER A 239 -24.26 6.63 0.91
C SER A 239 -25.42 7.58 0.67
N ALA A 240 -26.13 7.96 1.73
CA ALA A 240 -27.25 8.90 1.65
C ALA A 240 -26.73 10.33 1.88
N ASP A 241 -26.19 10.94 0.84
CA ASP A 241 -25.69 12.33 0.87
C ASP A 241 -26.86 13.30 0.61
N LEU A 242 -27.85 13.27 1.52
CA LEU A 242 -29.07 14.08 1.53
C LEU A 242 -28.98 15.10 2.67
N ILE A 243 -29.60 16.27 2.49
CA ILE A 243 -29.45 17.41 3.42
C ILE A 243 -30.61 17.54 4.40
N TYR A 244 -31.70 16.80 4.23
CA TYR A 244 -32.86 16.81 5.13
C TYR A 244 -33.14 15.43 5.74
N SER A 245 -33.45 15.42 7.02
CA SER A 245 -33.70 14.22 7.82
C SER A 245 -34.86 13.37 7.26
N GLU A 246 -35.94 14.01 6.82
CA GLU A 246 -37.12 13.34 6.26
C GLU A 246 -36.79 12.56 4.97
N GLU A 247 -35.95 13.12 4.11
CA GLU A 247 -35.54 12.45 2.86
C GLU A 247 -34.72 11.19 3.15
N ILE A 248 -33.84 11.25 4.16
CA ILE A 248 -33.05 10.09 4.62
C ILE A 248 -34.00 9.02 5.16
N LEU A 249 -34.95 9.38 6.03
CA LEU A 249 -35.90 8.43 6.60
C LEU A 249 -36.78 7.79 5.52
N LYS A 250 -37.28 8.57 4.54
CA LYS A 250 -38.04 8.06 3.38
C LYS A 250 -37.21 7.08 2.57
N LEU A 251 -35.98 7.45 2.22
CA LEU A 251 -35.07 6.58 1.45
C LEU A 251 -34.83 5.26 2.18
N VAL A 252 -34.47 5.31 3.45
CA VAL A 252 -34.07 4.15 4.26
C VAL A 252 -35.24 3.20 4.50
N ASN A 253 -36.46 3.71 4.67
CA ASN A 253 -37.66 2.88 4.73
C ASN A 253 -37.87 2.08 3.44
N LEU A 254 -37.55 2.66 2.27
CA LEU A 254 -37.69 1.99 0.97
C LEU A 254 -36.61 0.94 0.70
N ILE A 255 -35.37 1.20 1.13
CA ILE A 255 -34.19 0.39 0.74
C ILE A 255 -33.62 -0.46 1.88
N GLY A 256 -34.07 -0.28 3.13
CA GLY A 256 -33.45 -0.86 4.32
C GLY A 256 -33.30 -2.38 4.25
N ASP A 257 -34.27 -3.08 3.67
CA ASP A 257 -34.22 -4.55 3.48
C ASP A 257 -33.15 -5.01 2.48
N LYS A 258 -32.60 -4.09 1.67
CA LYS A 258 -31.66 -4.40 0.58
C LYS A 258 -30.20 -4.09 0.91
N ILE A 259 -29.93 -3.38 2.01
CA ILE A 259 -28.59 -2.92 2.39
C ILE A 259 -28.07 -3.63 3.65
N CYS A 260 -26.75 -3.71 3.81
CA CYS A 260 -26.11 -4.13 5.05
C CYS A 260 -25.66 -2.94 5.92
N GLY A 261 -25.56 -1.76 5.31
CA GLY A 261 -25.16 -0.54 5.99
C GLY A 261 -25.72 0.71 5.32
N LEU A 262 -25.96 1.73 6.14
CA LEU A 262 -26.29 3.08 5.71
C LEU A 262 -25.17 4.02 6.14
N LYS A 263 -24.59 4.72 5.18
CA LYS A 263 -23.56 5.74 5.38
C LYS A 263 -24.16 7.12 5.21
N ILE A 264 -23.99 7.98 6.20
CA ILE A 264 -24.42 9.38 6.16
C ILE A 264 -23.23 10.31 6.44
N HIS A 265 -23.48 11.59 6.17
CA HIS A 265 -22.66 12.71 6.60
C HIS A 265 -23.55 13.56 7.50
N VAL A 266 -23.49 13.36 8.81
CA VAL A 266 -24.40 14.07 9.73
C VAL A 266 -24.21 15.60 9.67
N ASP A 267 -23.02 16.05 9.32
CA ASP A 267 -22.61 17.44 9.24
C ASP A 267 -23.17 18.21 8.04
N ILE A 268 -23.82 17.55 7.08
CA ILE A 268 -24.54 18.21 5.98
C ILE A 268 -26.06 18.22 6.19
N ILE A 269 -26.57 17.61 7.26
CA ILE A 269 -28.01 17.54 7.55
C ILE A 269 -28.42 18.85 8.23
N SER A 270 -29.28 19.61 7.55
CA SER A 270 -29.66 20.98 7.97
C SER A 270 -30.56 21.00 9.20
N ASP A 271 -31.36 19.95 9.39
CA ASP A 271 -32.37 19.79 10.44
C ASP A 271 -32.02 18.66 11.43
N PHE A 272 -30.72 18.46 11.69
CA PHE A 272 -30.24 17.41 12.60
C PHE A 272 -30.90 17.50 13.98
N SER A 273 -31.40 16.36 14.47
CA SER A 273 -31.90 16.21 15.83
C SER A 273 -31.69 14.79 16.35
N PHE A 274 -31.67 14.61 17.67
CA PHE A 274 -31.63 13.27 18.27
C PHE A 274 -32.91 12.47 17.99
N SER A 275 -34.06 13.13 17.81
CA SER A 275 -35.31 12.46 17.38
C SER A 275 -35.18 11.82 16.00
N PHE A 276 -34.46 12.47 15.08
CA PHE A 276 -34.11 11.87 13.79
C PHE A 276 -33.23 10.63 13.98
N ILE A 277 -32.20 10.72 14.82
CA ILE A 277 -31.31 9.59 15.12
C ILE A 277 -32.06 8.41 15.75
N ASP A 278 -32.99 8.65 16.66
CA ASP A 278 -33.80 7.61 17.30
C ASP A 278 -34.71 6.92 16.28
N SER A 279 -35.32 7.70 15.38
CA SER A 279 -36.10 7.18 14.26
C SER A 279 -35.24 6.32 13.33
N LEU A 280 -34.03 6.78 13.02
CA LEU A 280 -33.09 6.06 12.16
C LEU A 280 -32.60 4.75 12.81
N LYS A 281 -32.31 4.76 14.11
CA LYS A 281 -31.98 3.55 14.89
C LYS A 281 -33.11 2.54 14.88
N LYS A 282 -34.37 2.99 15.05
CA LYS A 282 -35.55 2.09 15.00
C LYS A 282 -35.63 1.37 13.66
N ILE A 283 -35.47 2.10 12.55
CA ILE A 283 -35.49 1.51 11.20
C ILE A 283 -34.27 0.57 11.01
N SER A 284 -33.09 0.95 11.48
CA SER A 284 -31.87 0.11 11.43
C SER A 284 -32.04 -1.22 12.16
N MET A 285 -32.69 -1.22 13.34
CA MET A 285 -32.98 -2.43 14.10
C MET A 285 -34.03 -3.31 13.40
N GLU A 286 -35.13 -2.69 12.92
CA GLU A 286 -36.20 -3.39 12.22
C GLU A 286 -35.70 -4.06 10.92
N LYS A 287 -35.00 -3.28 10.09
CA LYS A 287 -34.53 -3.68 8.75
C LYS A 287 -33.15 -4.34 8.78
N LYS A 288 -32.49 -4.40 9.93
CA LYS A 288 -31.20 -5.09 10.18
C LYS A 288 -30.10 -4.59 9.25
N PHE A 289 -29.67 -3.35 9.42
CA PHE A 289 -28.47 -2.79 8.79
C PHE A 289 -27.72 -1.92 9.81
N LEU A 290 -26.42 -1.68 9.60
CA LEU A 290 -25.60 -0.84 10.50
C LEU A 290 -25.57 0.63 10.06
N LEU A 291 -25.38 1.54 11.01
CA LEU A 291 -25.23 2.98 10.78
C LEU A 291 -23.76 3.39 10.75
N PHE A 292 -23.37 4.10 9.68
CA PHE A 292 -22.02 4.54 9.41
C PHE A 292 -22.03 6.07 9.34
N GLU A 293 -21.21 6.69 10.18
CA GLU A 293 -20.90 8.11 10.04
C GLU A 293 -19.60 8.25 9.27
N ASP A 294 -19.65 8.89 8.09
CA ASP A 294 -18.48 9.06 7.23
C ASP A 294 -17.73 10.37 7.51
N ARG A 295 -17.41 10.58 8.79
CA ARG A 295 -16.81 11.82 9.29
C ARG A 295 -15.41 12.10 8.79
N LYS A 296 -14.67 11.05 8.41
CA LYS A 296 -13.26 11.08 8.00
C LYS A 296 -12.37 11.83 8.99
N LEU A 297 -12.46 11.49 10.28
CA LEU A 297 -11.63 12.10 11.33
C LEU A 297 -10.15 12.08 10.92
N CYS A 298 -9.47 13.23 11.00
CA CYS A 298 -8.12 13.39 10.48
C CYS A 298 -7.29 14.38 11.30
N ASP A 299 -7.50 14.40 12.62
CA ASP A 299 -6.76 15.23 13.56
C ASP A 299 -5.93 14.35 14.53
N VAL A 300 -5.24 14.99 15.48
CA VAL A 300 -4.58 14.31 16.60
C VAL A 300 -5.60 13.66 17.54
N GLY A 301 -5.15 12.66 18.31
CA GLY A 301 -6.01 11.83 19.17
C GLY A 301 -6.99 12.60 20.07
N PRO A 302 -6.54 13.59 20.87
CA PRO A 302 -7.43 14.35 21.75
C PRO A 302 -8.53 15.12 21.00
N THR A 303 -8.21 15.73 19.86
CA THR A 303 -9.19 16.47 19.05
C THR A 303 -10.21 15.53 18.42
N ASN A 304 -9.76 14.40 17.85
CA ASN A 304 -10.68 13.40 17.31
C ASN A 304 -11.61 12.82 18.39
N TYR A 305 -11.11 12.62 19.62
CA TYR A 305 -11.93 12.20 20.76
C TYR A 305 -13.06 13.21 21.02
N LEU A 306 -12.73 14.51 21.09
CA LEU A 306 -13.75 15.54 21.29
C LEU A 306 -14.76 15.60 20.12
N GLN A 307 -14.30 15.52 18.88
CA GLN A 307 -15.16 15.52 17.69
C GLN A 307 -16.10 14.30 17.63
N LEU A 308 -15.67 13.17 18.19
CA LEU A 308 -16.44 11.93 18.19
C LEU A 308 -17.49 11.89 19.30
N HIS A 309 -17.15 12.34 20.51
CA HIS A 309 -17.98 12.16 21.71
C HIS A 309 -18.82 13.37 22.10
N TYR A 310 -18.40 14.57 21.69
CA TYR A 310 -19.03 15.83 22.09
C TYR A 310 -19.58 16.59 20.87
N GLY A 311 -19.88 17.87 21.08
CA GLY A 311 -20.52 18.73 20.08
C GLY A 311 -21.99 18.39 19.87
N ILE A 312 -22.53 18.92 18.77
CA ILE A 312 -23.95 18.77 18.42
C ILE A 312 -24.27 17.31 18.08
N HIS A 313 -23.39 16.64 17.32
CA HIS A 313 -23.70 15.35 16.71
C HIS A 313 -23.47 14.13 17.63
N LYS A 314 -22.61 14.24 18.66
CA LYS A 314 -22.25 13.17 19.61
C LYS A 314 -22.18 11.78 18.94
N ILE A 315 -21.36 11.66 17.89
CA ILE A 315 -21.38 10.55 16.94
C ILE A 315 -21.26 9.17 17.63
N SER A 316 -20.43 9.05 18.65
CA SER A 316 -20.26 7.80 19.42
C SER A 316 -21.53 7.32 20.13
N SER A 317 -22.55 8.18 20.30
CA SER A 317 -23.82 7.79 20.93
C SER A 317 -24.77 7.03 20.00
N TRP A 318 -24.49 6.98 18.69
CA TRP A 318 -25.43 6.39 17.73
C TRP A 318 -24.85 5.64 16.55
N ALA A 319 -23.65 5.98 16.08
CA ALA A 319 -23.07 5.31 14.92
C ALA A 319 -22.48 3.95 15.33
N ASP A 320 -22.82 2.88 14.59
CA ASP A 320 -22.15 1.59 14.73
C ASP A 320 -20.70 1.68 14.18
N ILE A 321 -20.46 2.53 13.18
CA ILE A 321 -19.20 2.62 12.45
C ILE A 321 -18.81 4.08 12.17
N ILE A 322 -17.52 4.40 12.29
CA ILE A 322 -16.94 5.72 11.94
C ILE A 322 -15.79 5.58 10.96
N THR A 323 -15.60 6.57 10.08
CA THR A 323 -14.41 6.65 9.21
C THR A 323 -13.31 7.56 9.77
N VAL A 324 -12.06 7.10 9.66
CA VAL A 324 -10.88 7.79 10.19
C VAL A 324 -9.72 7.72 9.19
N HIS A 325 -9.07 8.84 8.90
CA HIS A 325 -7.83 8.86 8.13
C HIS A 325 -6.65 8.37 8.98
N VAL A 326 -5.78 7.56 8.36
CA VAL A 326 -4.55 7.08 9.00
C VAL A 326 -3.42 8.13 8.97
N LEU A 327 -3.65 9.27 8.32
CA LEU A 327 -2.66 10.32 8.09
C LEU A 327 -2.05 10.86 9.39
N ALA A 328 -2.87 10.99 10.43
CA ALA A 328 -2.45 11.48 11.75
C ALA A 328 -1.72 10.43 12.62
N GLY A 329 -1.40 9.26 12.07
CA GLY A 329 -0.66 8.20 12.76
C GLY A 329 -1.53 7.20 13.51
N SER A 330 -0.90 6.21 14.17
CA SER A 330 -1.63 5.14 14.88
C SER A 330 -2.30 5.61 16.17
N GLU A 331 -1.69 6.57 16.86
CA GLU A 331 -2.20 7.10 18.13
C GLU A 331 -3.53 7.83 17.97
N SER A 332 -3.75 8.48 16.83
CA SER A 332 -5.01 9.17 16.54
C SER A 332 -6.21 8.23 16.48
N ILE A 333 -5.99 6.94 16.24
CA ILE A 333 -7.01 5.89 16.20
C ILE A 333 -7.08 5.16 17.56
N GLN A 334 -5.93 4.87 18.16
CA GLN A 334 -5.86 4.19 19.46
C GLN A 334 -6.55 5.01 20.55
N ASN A 335 -6.38 6.34 20.54
CA ASN A 335 -6.87 7.24 21.57
C ASN A 335 -8.30 7.76 21.34
N LEU A 336 -9.03 7.26 20.34
CA LEU A 336 -10.43 7.63 20.11
C LEU A 336 -11.39 7.23 21.24
N ASN A 337 -10.96 6.29 22.09
CA ASN A 337 -11.76 5.71 23.17
C ASN A 337 -13.22 5.42 22.75
N ILE A 338 -13.38 4.68 21.65
CA ILE A 338 -14.69 4.35 21.10
C ILE A 338 -15.42 3.30 21.95
N PRO A 339 -16.77 3.30 21.97
CA PRO A 339 -17.55 2.23 22.59
C PRO A 339 -17.24 0.85 21.99
N SER A 340 -17.38 -0.22 22.78
CA SER A 340 -17.11 -1.60 22.31
C SER A 340 -18.06 -2.07 21.21
N ASN A 341 -19.23 -1.44 21.11
CA ASN A 341 -20.21 -1.61 20.03
C ASN A 341 -19.99 -0.67 18.85
N MET A 342 -18.81 -0.04 18.73
CA MET A 342 -18.46 0.84 17.61
C MET A 342 -17.20 0.33 16.89
N GLY A 343 -17.24 0.28 15.55
CA GLY A 343 -16.10 -0.12 14.73
C GLY A 343 -15.48 1.05 13.95
N VAL A 344 -14.17 0.98 13.68
CA VAL A 344 -13.47 1.98 12.84
C VAL A 344 -13.21 1.42 11.45
N ILE A 345 -13.56 2.20 10.42
CA ILE A 345 -13.06 2.00 9.05
C ILE A 345 -11.99 3.03 8.77
N THR A 346 -10.77 2.58 8.49
CA THR A 346 -9.68 3.48 8.13
C THR A 346 -9.70 3.87 6.66
N ILE A 347 -9.23 5.06 6.31
CA ILE A 347 -9.03 5.46 4.91
C ILE A 347 -7.54 5.33 4.57
N SER A 348 -7.19 4.24 3.88
CA SER A 348 -5.82 3.91 3.51
C SER A 348 -5.47 4.32 2.08
N GLU A 349 -6.44 4.28 1.17
CA GLU A 349 -6.28 4.68 -0.23
C GLU A 349 -7.61 5.22 -0.79
N MET A 350 -7.58 6.40 -1.40
CA MET A 350 -8.74 7.05 -2.00
C MET A 350 -8.84 6.77 -3.50
N SER A 351 -10.04 6.89 -4.08
CA SER A 351 -10.30 6.76 -5.53
C SER A 351 -10.11 8.05 -6.32
N SER A 352 -9.83 9.18 -5.66
CA SER A 352 -9.72 10.48 -6.31
C SER A 352 -8.43 10.63 -7.12
N SER A 353 -8.53 11.36 -8.24
CA SER A 353 -7.36 11.78 -9.02
C SER A 353 -6.49 12.74 -8.20
N GLY A 354 -5.16 12.68 -8.38
CA GLY A 354 -4.21 13.56 -7.69
C GLY A 354 -3.98 13.24 -6.21
N ARG A 355 -4.44 12.09 -5.70
CA ARG A 355 -4.21 11.67 -4.31
C ARG A 355 -2.71 11.66 -3.95
N LEU A 356 -2.41 12.11 -2.74
CA LEU A 356 -1.04 12.15 -2.21
C LEU A 356 -0.57 10.81 -1.63
N SER A 357 -1.49 9.85 -1.43
CA SER A 357 -1.17 8.54 -0.88
C SER A 357 -0.38 7.71 -1.89
N ASP A 358 0.94 7.62 -1.75
CA ASP A 358 1.76 6.72 -2.58
C ASP A 358 1.73 5.27 -2.05
N ASP A 359 2.36 4.35 -2.77
CA ASP A 359 2.43 2.94 -2.35
C ASP A 359 3.11 2.74 -0.98
N ASN A 360 3.98 3.66 -0.56
CA ASN A 360 4.64 3.60 0.74
C ASN A 360 3.68 4.02 1.85
N TYR A 361 2.95 5.12 1.68
CA TYR A 361 1.89 5.55 2.57
C TYR A 361 0.85 4.45 2.74
N ILE A 362 0.37 3.87 1.64
CA ILE A 362 -0.70 2.87 1.68
C ILE A 362 -0.26 1.62 2.46
N ARG A 363 0.98 1.17 2.25
CA ARG A 363 1.52 0.03 3.03
C ARG A 363 1.59 0.34 4.52
N LYS A 364 2.01 1.56 4.90
CA LYS A 364 2.04 1.99 6.30
C LYS A 364 0.63 2.09 6.88
N ALA A 365 -0.29 2.70 6.14
CA ALA A 365 -1.69 2.85 6.55
C ALA A 365 -2.34 1.49 6.80
N LEU A 366 -2.23 0.56 5.85
CA LEU A 366 -2.76 -0.80 5.99
C LEU A 366 -2.15 -1.55 7.18
N ASN A 367 -0.86 -1.34 7.48
CA ASN A 367 -0.21 -1.96 8.64
C ASN A 367 -0.74 -1.39 9.97
N ILE A 368 -1.01 -0.08 10.03
CA ILE A 368 -1.64 0.55 11.20
C ILE A 368 -3.06 0.00 11.39
N SER A 369 -3.86 -0.04 10.31
CA SER A 369 -5.21 -0.60 10.32
C SER A 369 -5.23 -2.05 10.83
N LEU A 370 -4.31 -2.88 10.33
CA LEU A 370 -4.24 -4.29 10.67
C LEU A 370 -3.84 -4.58 12.11
N LYS A 371 -3.04 -3.69 12.72
CA LYS A 371 -2.55 -3.84 14.10
C LYS A 371 -3.51 -3.30 15.15
N ASN A 372 -4.50 -2.50 14.75
CA ASN A 372 -5.41 -1.84 15.69
C ASN A 372 -6.69 -2.66 15.85
N SER A 373 -6.96 -3.15 17.06
CA SER A 373 -8.12 -4.00 17.36
C SER A 373 -9.47 -3.30 17.15
N LYS A 374 -9.52 -1.97 17.17
CA LYS A 374 -10.73 -1.16 16.94
C LYS A 374 -11.09 -1.06 15.46
N VAL A 375 -10.14 -1.36 14.57
CA VAL A 375 -10.32 -1.23 13.12
C VAL A 375 -10.94 -2.51 12.57
N ILE A 376 -12.14 -2.38 12.00
CA ILE A 376 -12.86 -3.50 11.39
C ILE A 376 -12.48 -3.70 9.92
N GLY A 377 -11.97 -2.65 9.28
CA GLY A 377 -11.66 -2.66 7.87
C GLY A 377 -11.15 -1.32 7.35
N THR A 378 -11.03 -1.21 6.04
CA THR A 378 -10.43 -0.06 5.38
C THR A 378 -11.08 0.24 4.04
N VAL A 379 -11.07 1.53 3.67
CA VAL A 379 -11.24 1.97 2.29
C VAL A 379 -9.89 1.87 1.58
N ALA A 380 -9.86 1.13 0.47
CA ALA A 380 -8.70 1.03 -0.41
C ALA A 380 -9.11 0.64 -1.86
N GLN A 381 -8.18 0.78 -2.81
CA GLN A 381 -8.40 0.44 -4.23
C GLN A 381 -7.62 -0.82 -4.64
N ARG A 382 -7.29 -1.68 -3.68
CA ARG A 382 -6.49 -2.90 -3.84
C ARG A 382 -6.86 -3.96 -2.82
N LYS A 383 -6.47 -5.21 -3.07
CA LYS A 383 -6.63 -6.32 -2.12
C LYS A 383 -5.90 -6.03 -0.81
N VAL A 384 -6.57 -6.30 0.31
CA VAL A 384 -6.05 -6.14 1.68
C VAL A 384 -5.93 -7.49 2.39
N ASP A 385 -5.34 -7.51 3.58
CA ASP A 385 -5.25 -8.69 4.44
C ASP A 385 -6.67 -9.16 4.83
N ASP A 386 -6.88 -10.48 4.90
CA ASP A 386 -8.21 -11.05 5.17
C ASP A 386 -8.75 -10.70 6.58
N ARG A 387 -7.90 -10.22 7.49
CA ARG A 387 -8.30 -9.69 8.81
C ARG A 387 -8.87 -8.27 8.75
N LEU A 388 -8.98 -7.69 7.56
CA LEU A 388 -9.65 -6.41 7.32
C LEU A 388 -10.77 -6.58 6.29
N LEU A 389 -11.91 -5.94 6.56
CA LEU A 389 -12.98 -5.76 5.57
C LEU A 389 -12.59 -4.65 4.59
N LEU A 390 -12.78 -4.87 3.30
CA LEU A 390 -12.51 -3.91 2.24
C LEU A 390 -13.80 -3.23 1.78
N PHE A 391 -13.83 -1.91 1.92
CA PHE A 391 -14.93 -1.04 1.53
C PHE A 391 -14.54 -0.24 0.29
N THR A 392 -15.29 -0.40 -0.80
CA THR A 392 -14.98 0.25 -2.08
C THR A 392 -16.06 1.27 -2.45
N PRO A 393 -15.79 2.58 -2.33
CA PRO A 393 -16.65 3.63 -2.86
C PRO A 393 -16.42 3.85 -4.36
N GLY A 394 -17.20 4.74 -4.96
CA GLY A 394 -17.08 5.06 -6.38
C GLY A 394 -17.64 3.94 -7.26
N ILE A 395 -18.82 3.42 -6.91
CA ILE A 395 -19.45 2.30 -7.62
C ILE A 395 -20.58 2.82 -8.51
N HIS A 396 -20.55 2.47 -9.79
CA HIS A 396 -21.58 2.87 -10.76
C HIS A 396 -21.72 1.83 -11.89
N PHE A 397 -22.92 1.68 -12.47
CA PHE A 397 -23.14 0.75 -13.60
C PHE A 397 -22.67 1.28 -14.96
N SER A 398 -22.68 2.60 -15.16
CA SER A 398 -22.20 3.16 -16.42
C SER A 398 -20.68 3.10 -16.49
N ASP A 399 -20.16 2.69 -17.65
CA ASP A 399 -18.73 2.84 -18.01
C ASP A 399 -18.36 4.30 -18.34
N SER A 400 -19.28 5.24 -18.11
CA SER A 400 -19.04 6.65 -18.37
C SER A 400 -17.96 7.18 -17.43
N LYS A 401 -16.86 7.64 -18.02
CA LYS A 401 -15.84 8.49 -17.38
C LYS A 401 -16.39 9.88 -17.04
N GLU A 402 -17.64 9.97 -16.59
CA GLU A 402 -18.23 11.23 -16.16
C GLU A 402 -17.64 11.59 -14.78
N ASN A 403 -16.56 12.36 -14.86
CA ASN A 403 -15.90 13.01 -13.73
C ASN A 403 -16.84 14.06 -13.12
N CYS A 404 -17.80 13.63 -12.32
CA CYS A 404 -18.43 14.53 -11.37
C CYS A 404 -17.42 14.86 -10.26
N ARG A 405 -16.75 16.01 -10.38
CA ARG A 405 -15.91 16.62 -9.33
C ARG A 405 -14.73 15.75 -8.84
N GLY A 406 -14.09 15.00 -9.73
CA GLY A 406 -12.85 14.27 -9.43
C GLY A 406 -12.99 12.84 -8.89
N ASN A 407 -14.21 12.30 -8.84
CA ASN A 407 -14.45 10.90 -8.48
C ASN A 407 -14.29 9.96 -9.69
N THR A 408 -13.59 8.84 -9.50
CA THR A 408 -13.54 7.74 -10.47
C THR A 408 -14.56 6.67 -10.11
N TYR A 409 -15.31 6.18 -11.11
CA TYR A 409 -16.28 5.11 -10.93
C TYR A 409 -15.77 3.78 -11.45
N ILE A 410 -16.11 2.71 -10.75
CA ILE A 410 -15.86 1.33 -11.17
C ILE A 410 -17.17 0.53 -11.14
N HIS A 411 -17.30 -0.41 -12.07
CA HIS A 411 -18.46 -1.29 -12.12
C HIS A 411 -18.50 -2.21 -10.88
N PRO A 412 -19.67 -2.51 -10.28
CA PRO A 412 -19.78 -3.40 -9.12
C PRO A 412 -18.98 -4.70 -9.27
N ASN A 413 -19.13 -5.41 -10.39
CA ASN A 413 -18.36 -6.63 -10.69
C ASN A 413 -16.84 -6.44 -10.63
N GLN A 414 -16.34 -5.30 -11.12
CA GLN A 414 -14.90 -5.02 -11.12
C GLN A 414 -14.36 -4.78 -9.71
N ALA A 415 -15.16 -4.23 -8.79
CA ALA A 415 -14.75 -4.07 -7.40
C ALA A 415 -14.40 -5.41 -6.73
N PHE A 416 -15.19 -6.46 -7.00
CA PHE A 416 -14.93 -7.80 -6.48
C PHE A 416 -13.80 -8.51 -7.24
N ILE A 417 -13.77 -8.43 -8.57
CA ILE A 417 -12.77 -9.13 -9.40
C ILE A 417 -11.37 -8.52 -9.23
N LYS A 418 -11.25 -7.20 -9.34
CA LYS A 418 -9.96 -6.49 -9.36
C LYS A 418 -9.44 -6.22 -7.96
N ASN A 419 -10.30 -5.71 -7.08
CA ASN A 419 -9.86 -5.23 -5.76
C ASN A 419 -10.10 -6.25 -4.65
N SER A 420 -10.80 -7.36 -4.93
CA SER A 420 -11.29 -8.29 -3.88
C SER A 420 -12.11 -7.55 -2.82
N SER A 421 -12.96 -6.60 -3.24
CA SER A 421 -13.86 -5.85 -2.34
C SER A 421 -14.74 -6.77 -1.52
N ASP A 422 -15.09 -6.37 -0.31
CA ASP A 422 -16.13 -7.03 0.48
C ASP A 422 -17.43 -6.26 0.40
N PHE A 423 -17.38 -4.94 0.58
CA PHE A 423 -18.57 -4.10 0.55
C PHE A 423 -18.44 -3.00 -0.49
N ILE A 424 -19.50 -2.82 -1.27
CA ILE A 424 -19.61 -1.71 -2.24
C ILE A 424 -20.37 -0.56 -1.59
N ILE A 425 -19.89 0.66 -1.77
CA ILE A 425 -20.55 1.88 -1.30
C ILE A 425 -21.10 2.64 -2.51
N VAL A 426 -22.41 2.78 -2.58
CA VAL A 426 -23.12 3.42 -3.70
C VAL A 426 -23.86 4.66 -3.21
N GLY A 427 -23.64 5.81 -3.84
CA GLY A 427 -24.27 7.08 -3.50
C GLY A 427 -25.33 7.51 -4.50
N LYS A 428 -25.03 8.57 -5.26
CA LYS A 428 -25.95 9.28 -6.18
C LYS A 428 -26.85 8.40 -7.02
N ALA A 429 -26.29 7.30 -7.53
CA ALA A 429 -27.03 6.34 -8.35
C ALA A 429 -28.30 5.80 -7.68
N ILE A 430 -28.35 5.74 -6.34
CA ILE A 430 -29.53 5.27 -5.60
C ILE A 430 -30.34 6.45 -5.08
N TYR A 431 -29.75 7.38 -4.33
CA TYR A 431 -30.52 8.40 -3.62
C TYR A 431 -31.08 9.50 -4.52
N GLN A 432 -30.52 9.72 -5.71
CA GLN A 432 -31.06 10.66 -6.71
C GLN A 432 -31.91 9.97 -7.78
N SER A 433 -32.19 8.68 -7.61
CA SER A 433 -32.99 7.93 -8.56
C SER A 433 -34.48 8.19 -8.36
N ASN A 434 -35.23 8.21 -9.46
CA ASN A 434 -36.70 8.16 -9.42
C ASN A 434 -37.22 6.86 -8.78
N ASN A 435 -36.43 5.77 -8.80
CA ASN A 435 -36.80 4.48 -8.21
C ASN A 435 -35.67 3.89 -7.35
N PRO A 436 -35.39 4.47 -6.15
CA PRO A 436 -34.26 4.06 -5.31
C PRO A 436 -34.31 2.58 -4.91
N LYS A 437 -35.51 2.04 -4.65
CA LYS A 437 -35.72 0.63 -4.30
C LYS A 437 -35.27 -0.33 -5.40
N ILE A 438 -35.61 -0.03 -6.66
CA ILE A 438 -35.23 -0.86 -7.82
C ILE A 438 -33.72 -0.82 -8.03
N LEU A 439 -33.10 0.36 -7.94
CA LEU A 439 -31.66 0.47 -8.11
C LEU A 439 -30.86 -0.15 -6.95
N ALA A 440 -31.31 0.02 -5.70
CA ALA A 440 -30.71 -0.67 -4.56
C ALA A 440 -30.77 -2.19 -4.75
N GLU A 441 -31.89 -2.73 -5.23
CA GLU A 441 -32.01 -4.16 -5.55
C GLU A 441 -31.04 -4.59 -6.65
N LYS A 442 -30.90 -3.78 -7.71
CA LYS A 442 -29.98 -4.06 -8.81
C LYS A 442 -28.51 -4.08 -8.34
N TYR A 443 -28.10 -3.11 -7.52
CA TYR A 443 -26.74 -3.07 -6.95
C TYR A 443 -26.50 -4.21 -5.96
N ARG A 444 -27.48 -4.53 -5.11
CA ARG A 444 -27.43 -5.69 -4.20
C ARG A 444 -27.18 -6.97 -4.97
N ASN A 445 -28.01 -7.25 -5.97
CA ASN A 445 -27.90 -8.47 -6.79
C ASN A 445 -26.59 -8.53 -7.56
N SER A 446 -26.15 -7.41 -8.15
CA SER A 446 -24.87 -7.36 -8.85
C SER A 446 -23.68 -7.58 -7.93
N GLY A 447 -23.66 -6.94 -6.75
CA GLY A 447 -22.60 -7.10 -5.77
C GLY A 447 -22.55 -8.52 -5.21
N TRP A 448 -23.70 -9.11 -4.87
CA TRP A 448 -23.76 -10.47 -4.34
C TRP A 448 -23.34 -11.51 -5.37
N LYS A 449 -23.88 -11.42 -6.60
CA LYS A 449 -23.49 -12.31 -7.70
C LYS A 449 -21.99 -12.18 -8.04
N ALA A 450 -21.42 -10.98 -7.95
CA ALA A 450 -19.99 -10.78 -8.15
C ALA A 450 -19.16 -11.47 -7.05
N TYR A 451 -19.59 -11.36 -5.79
CA TYR A 451 -19.00 -12.08 -4.67
C TYR A 451 -19.02 -13.60 -4.89
N GLU A 452 -20.20 -14.17 -5.21
CA GLU A 452 -20.37 -15.60 -5.48
C GLU A 452 -19.51 -16.05 -6.66
N ASN A 453 -19.51 -15.32 -7.77
CA ASN A 453 -18.73 -15.69 -8.95
C ASN A 453 -17.23 -15.75 -8.66
N VAL A 454 -16.69 -14.81 -7.88
CA VAL A 454 -15.26 -14.81 -7.51
C VAL A 454 -14.94 -15.95 -6.54
N LEU A 455 -15.91 -16.40 -5.74
CA LEU A 455 -15.78 -17.57 -4.87
C LEU A 455 -15.85 -18.90 -5.66
N PHE A 456 -16.79 -19.01 -6.62
CA PHE A 456 -17.12 -20.27 -7.34
C PHE A 456 -16.35 -20.52 -8.64
N LYS A 457 -15.72 -19.51 -9.28
CA LYS A 457 -14.91 -19.67 -10.52
C LYS A 457 -13.72 -20.65 -10.41
N LYS A 458 -13.57 -21.37 -9.30
CA LYS A 458 -12.56 -22.42 -9.10
C LYS A 458 -13.12 -23.83 -8.86
N ASN A 459 -14.42 -24.04 -8.65
CA ASN A 459 -14.96 -25.41 -8.50
C ASN A 459 -15.05 -26.16 -9.84
N THR A 460 -14.88 -25.48 -10.97
CA THR A 460 -14.90 -26.07 -12.33
C THR A 460 -13.52 -26.29 -12.94
N LEU A 461 -12.43 -25.95 -12.24
CA LEU A 461 -11.05 -26.15 -12.70
C LEU A 461 -10.32 -27.30 -11.96
N SER A 462 -11.03 -28.06 -11.13
CA SER A 462 -10.52 -29.25 -10.43
C SER A 462 -11.14 -30.57 -10.93
N LYS A 463 -11.86 -30.52 -12.05
CA LYS A 463 -12.36 -31.68 -12.78
C LYS A 463 -12.20 -31.38 -14.27
N ASN A 464 -10.99 -31.61 -14.79
CA ASN A 464 -10.67 -31.96 -16.17
C ASN A 464 -9.18 -32.25 -16.25
#